data_AF-A0A6V8Q7X0-F1
#
_entry.id   AF-A0A6V8Q7X0-F1
#
_cell.length_a   1.000
_cell.length_b   1.000
_cell.length_c   1.000
_cell.angle_alpha   90.00
_cell.angle_beta   90.00
_cell.angle_gamma   90.00
#
_symmetry.space_group_name_H-M   'P 1'
#
loop_
_entity.id
_entity.type
_entity.pdbx_description
1 polymer ?
#
loop_
_entity_poly.entity_id
_entity_poly.type
_entity_poly.pdbx_seq_one_letter_code
_entity_poly.pdbx_strand_id
1 'polypeptide(L)' 'AYLIKRHLHNVLTYFTHPITNAVSEGLNSKIQTIKKMAYGFPNPEHFKTAIFFHCGGLDIYPC' A
#
# COMPACT_ATOMS: atom_id res chain seq x y z
N ALA A 1 10.55 18.70 -15.84
CA ALA A 1 11.04 17.50 -15.13
C ALA A 1 11.70 17.86 -13.78
N TYR A 2 10.94 18.39 -12.82
CA TYR A 2 11.51 18.86 -11.53
C TYR A 2 11.54 17.76 -10.44
N LEU A 3 10.57 16.83 -10.48
CA LEU A 3 10.41 15.76 -9.48
C LEU A 3 11.61 14.80 -9.44
N ILE A 4 12.09 14.34 -10.60
CA ILE A 4 13.23 13.41 -10.65
C ILE A 4 14.49 14.11 -10.14
N LYS A 5 14.75 15.37 -10.54
CA LYS A 5 15.91 16.14 -10.04
C LYS A 5 15.90 16.29 -8.51
N ARG A 6 14.73 16.48 -7.91
CA ARG A 6 14.57 16.66 -6.45
C ARG A 6 14.75 15.35 -5.66
N HIS A 7 14.35 14.22 -6.23
CA HIS A 7 14.39 12.91 -5.57
C HIS A 7 15.55 12.01 -6.03
N LEU A 8 16.40 12.51 -6.93
CA LEU A 8 17.52 11.77 -7.55
C LEU A 8 18.45 11.13 -6.52
N HIS A 9 18.76 11.82 -5.43
CA HIS A 9 19.61 11.30 -4.37
C HIS A 9 19.06 10.00 -3.77
N ASN A 10 17.76 9.97 -3.42
CA ASN A 10 17.10 8.78 -2.88
C ASN A 10 16.98 7.65 -3.91
N VAL A 11 16.82 8.00 -5.20
CA VAL A 11 16.80 7.01 -6.29
C VAL A 11 18.16 6.33 -6.42
N LEU A 12 19.25 7.10 -6.29
CA LEU A 12 20.61 6.58 -6.41
C LEU A 12 21.04 5.75 -5.18
N THR A 13 20.48 5.99 -4.00
CA THR A 13 20.76 5.21 -2.77
C THR A 13 20.51 3.71 -2.97
N TYR A 14 19.58 3.33 -3.85
CA TYR A 14 19.30 1.94 -4.18
C TYR A 14 20.54 1.19 -4.72
N PHE A 15 21.42 1.86 -5.46
CA PHE A 15 22.65 1.25 -6.00
C PHE A 15 23.70 0.98 -4.92
N THR A 16 23.66 1.70 -3.80
CA THR A 16 24.58 1.52 -2.66
C THR A 16 24.00 0.56 -1.63
N HIS A 17 22.70 0.62 -1.39
CA HIS A 17 21.97 -0.25 -0.47
C HIS A 17 20.70 -0.73 -1.19
N PRO A 18 20.48 -2.04 -1.39
CA PRO A 18 19.32 -2.57 -2.10
C PRO A 18 18.04 -2.51 -1.25
N ILE A 19 17.76 -1.35 -0.65
CA ILE A 19 16.55 -1.07 0.12
C ILE A 19 15.57 -0.43 -0.86
N THR A 20 14.54 -1.18 -1.23
CA THR A 20 13.47 -0.72 -2.12
C THR A 20 12.17 -0.54 -1.36
N ASN A 21 11.42 0.51 -1.71
CA ASN A 21 10.08 0.72 -1.19
C ASN A 21 9.03 -0.15 -1.92
N ALA A 22 9.45 -1.05 -2.83
CA ALA A 22 8.56 -1.87 -3.64
C ALA A 22 7.54 -2.67 -2.82
N VAL A 23 7.93 -3.20 -1.66
CA VAL A 23 7.01 -3.93 -0.77
C VAL A 23 5.91 -2.99 -0.22
N SER A 24 6.31 -1.81 0.26
CA SER A 24 5.36 -0.80 0.75
C SER A 24 4.46 -0.27 -0.37
N GLU A 25 5.00 -0.08 -1.57
CA GLU A 25 4.24 0.35 -2.76
C GLU A 25 3.22 -0.71 -3.18
N GLY A 26 3.61 -2.00 -3.14
CA GLY A 26 2.71 -3.12 -3.38
C GLY A 26 1.58 -3.18 -2.35
N LEU A 27 1.90 -2.99 -1.07
CA LEU A 27 0.90 -2.93 0.00
C LEU A 27 -0.05 -1.74 -0.18
N ASN A 28 0.47 -0.56 -0.49
CA ASN A 28 -0.33 0.63 -0.72
C ASN A 28 -1.27 0.46 -1.93
N SER A 29 -0.79 -0.21 -2.98
CA SER A 29 -1.59 -0.56 -4.17
C SER A 29 -2.72 -1.52 -3.82
N LYS A 30 -2.47 -2.54 -2.99
CA LYS A 30 -3.50 -3.48 -2.53
C LYS A 30 -4.58 -2.79 -1.68
N ILE A 31 -4.20 -1.88 -0.79
CA ILE A 31 -5.14 -1.06 0.00
C ILE A 31 -6.02 -0.19 -0.90
N GLN A 32 -5.44 0.44 -1.93
CA GLN A 32 -6.21 1.22 -2.90
C GLN A 32 -7.20 0.36 -3.70
N THR A 33 -6.80 -0.86 -4.09
CA THR A 33 -7.71 -1.82 -4.73
C THR A 33 -8.89 -2.16 -3.84
N ILE A 34 -8.67 -2.45 -2.55
CA ILE A 34 -9.75 -2.72 -1.58
C ILE A 34 -10.71 -1.53 -1.49
N LYS A 35 -10.16 -0.30 -1.40
CA LYS A 35 -10.97 0.92 -1.39
C LYS A 35 -11.82 1.08 -2.66
N LYS A 36 -11.26 0.74 -3.82
CA LYS A 36 -11.95 0.82 -5.12
C LYS A 36 -13.04 -0.25 -5.26
N MET A 37 -12.78 -1.48 -4.80
CA MET A 37 -13.75 -2.57 -4.84
C MET A 37 -15.00 -2.27 -4.01
N ALA A 38 -14.85 -1.56 -2.89
CA ALA A 38 -15.97 -1.15 -2.05
C ALA A 38 -16.71 0.11 -2.55
N TYR A 39 -16.29 0.71 -3.67
CA TYR A 39 -16.79 2.01 -4.15
C TYR A 39 -16.68 3.14 -3.11
N GLY A 40 -15.74 3.01 -2.18
CA GLY A 40 -15.56 3.91 -1.04
C GLY A 40 -16.18 3.38 0.24
N PHE A 41 -15.48 3.60 1.36
CA PHE A 41 -15.98 3.26 2.69
C PHE A 41 -16.50 4.54 3.37
N PRO A 42 -17.79 4.63 3.70
CA PRO A 42 -18.33 5.78 4.44
C PRO A 42 -17.83 5.81 5.89
N ASN A 43 -17.54 4.64 6.48
CA ASN A 43 -16.97 4.51 7.81
C ASN A 43 -15.47 4.12 7.74
N PRO A 44 -14.55 4.94 8.29
CA PRO A 44 -13.12 4.62 8.30
C PRO A 44 -12.79 3.37 9.13
N GLU A 45 -13.57 3.02 10.14
CA GLU A 45 -13.35 1.79 10.92
C GLU A 45 -13.65 0.55 10.08
N HIS A 46 -14.70 0.57 9.24
CA HIS A 46 -14.95 -0.52 8.29
C HIS A 46 -13.83 -0.66 7.26
N PHE A 47 -13.22 0.47 6.84
CA PHE A 47 -12.08 0.43 5.95
C PHE A 47 -10.86 -0.25 6.61
N LYS A 48 -10.57 0.07 7.88
CA LYS A 48 -9.49 -0.58 8.64
C LYS A 48 -9.76 -2.07 8.78
N THR A 49 -10.97 -2.47 9.16
CA THR A 49 -11.36 -3.88 9.28
C THR A 49 -11.18 -4.62 7.95
N ALA A 50 -11.58 -4.02 6.83
CA ALA A 50 -11.38 -4.61 5.50
C ALA A 50 -9.89 -4.75 5.13
N ILE A 51 -9.05 -3.77 5.48
CA ILE A 51 -7.60 -3.87 5.30
C ILE A 51 -7.03 -5.01 6.16
N PHE A 52 -7.41 -5.10 7.43
CA PHE A 52 -6.94 -6.19 8.30
C PHE A 52 -7.42 -7.56 7.82
N PHE A 53 -8.62 -7.66 7.27
CA PHE A 53 -9.13 -8.89 6.67
C PHE A 53 -8.31 -9.30 5.44
N HIS A 54 -8.13 -8.39 4.47
CA HIS A 54 -7.48 -8.72 3.19
C HIS A 54 -5.94 -8.73 3.20
N CYS A 55 -5.33 -7.99 4.12
CA CYS A 55 -3.86 -7.83 4.22
C CYS A 55 -3.29 -8.36 5.54
N GLY A 56 -4.09 -8.55 6.59
CA GLY A 56 -3.64 -8.98 7.92
C GLY A 56 -3.71 -10.49 8.15
N GLY A 57 -4.19 -11.28 7.18
CA GLY A 57 -4.22 -12.75 7.29
C GLY A 57 -5.23 -13.28 8.31
N LEU A 58 -6.26 -12.48 8.63
CA LEU A 58 -7.37 -12.90 9.49
C LEU A 58 -8.24 -13.91 8.73
N ASP A 59 -8.05 -15.18 9.03
CA ASP A 59 -8.90 -16.28 8.56
C ASP A 59 -10.17 -16.34 9.43
N ILE A 60 -11.22 -15.70 8.96
CA ILE A 60 -12.55 -15.76 9.57
C ILE A 60 -13.49 -16.44 8.57
N TYR A 61 -13.82 -17.72 8.84
CA TYR A 61 -14.72 -18.58 8.07
C TYR A 61 -15.80 -19.18 9.00
N PRO A 62 -17.05 -19.49 8.55
CA PRO A 62 -17.61 -19.33 7.20
C PRO A 62 -18.68 -18.23 7.07
N CYS A 63 -18.70 -17.65 5.86
CA CYS A 63 -19.91 -17.28 5.14
C CYS A 63 -20.81 -18.51 4.92
#